data_AF-A0A536F8D5-F1
#
_entry.id   AF-A0A536F8D5-F1
#
_cell.length_a   1.000
_cell.length_b   1.000
_cell.length_c   1.000
_cell.angle_alpha   90.00
_cell.angle_beta   90.00
_cell.angle_gamma   90.00
#
_symmetry.space_group_name_H-M   'P 1'
#
loop_
_entity.id
_entity.type
_entity.pdbx_description
1 polymer ?
#
loop_
_entity_poly.entity_id
_entity_poly.type
_entity_poly.pdbx_seq_one_letter_code
_entity_poly.pdbx_strand_id
1 'polypeptide(L)'
;MVRQRSGSSRSTNVFVDPGCRLSSVPWDSKERQTRRTTVRYMLTFYAIENEWMALPQSEREAGIADIGQWFAEHGRAGKIVEGHRLGRGTKTVRLGRVRKKDLAMVSDGPFIEAKESVGSYAVVEVKDEDEAIAIAKRWPAGGAVEVRPVAD
;
A
#
# COMPACT_ATOMS: atom_id res chain seq x y z
N MET A 1 48.28 25.59 69.12
CA MET A 1 47.59 24.29 69.13
C MET A 1 47.31 23.90 67.68
N VAL A 2 47.95 22.82 67.22
CA VAL A 2 47.58 21.91 66.11
C VAL A 2 47.44 22.46 64.66
N ARG A 3 48.46 22.09 63.84
CA ARG A 3 48.49 21.60 62.43
C ARG A 3 47.85 22.44 61.29
N GLN A 4 48.60 22.94 60.30
CA GLN A 4 49.02 22.27 59.03
C GLN A 4 47.85 21.61 58.27
N ARG A 5 47.62 21.77 56.94
CA ARG A 5 48.54 21.99 55.81
C ARG A 5 47.74 22.24 54.50
N SER A 6 48.40 22.91 53.54
CA SER A 6 48.32 22.82 52.06
C SER A 6 46.99 23.12 51.38
N GLY A 7 46.86 24.18 50.55
CA GLY A 7 47.56 24.41 49.27
C GLY A 7 46.56 24.11 48.15
N SER A 8 46.36 24.82 47.05
CA SER A 8 47.11 25.77 46.22
C SER A 8 46.02 26.42 45.32
N SER A 9 45.88 27.76 45.24
CA SER A 9 46.43 28.60 44.16
C SER A 9 46.19 28.00 42.75
N ARG A 10 45.60 28.68 41.75
CA ARG A 10 45.34 30.10 41.49
C ARG A 10 44.38 30.21 40.30
N SER A 11 43.58 31.27 40.32
CA SER A 11 43.34 32.26 39.24
C SER A 11 43.21 31.80 37.78
N THR A 12 42.04 32.12 37.23
CA THR A 12 41.76 32.62 35.88
C THR A 12 42.96 33.26 35.16
N ASN A 13 43.23 32.86 33.91
CA ASN A 13 42.84 33.65 32.74
C ASN A 13 43.07 32.94 31.39
N VAL A 14 42.26 33.41 30.44
CA VAL A 14 42.11 33.09 29.03
C VAL A 14 43.43 32.94 28.27
N PHE A 15 43.52 31.88 27.45
CA PHE A 15 44.37 31.83 26.27
C PHE A 15 43.53 31.34 25.08
N VAL A 16 43.43 32.19 24.06
CA VAL A 16 42.81 31.89 22.78
C VAL A 16 43.92 31.29 21.92
N ASP A 17 43.76 30.05 21.44
CA ASP A 17 44.74 29.42 20.55
C ASP A 17 44.20 29.45 19.10
N PRO A 18 44.94 30.00 18.12
CA PRO A 18 44.51 30.17 16.74
C PRO A 18 44.81 28.89 15.97
N GLY A 19 43.80 28.03 15.82
CA GLY A 19 43.96 26.79 15.07
C GLY A 19 42.62 26.29 14.60
N CYS A 20 42.23 26.68 13.38
CA CYS A 20 41.08 26.13 12.70
C CYS A 20 41.24 24.60 12.57
N ARG A 21 40.40 23.84 13.26
CA ARG A 21 40.01 22.50 12.83
C ARG A 21 38.52 22.39 13.10
N LEU A 22 37.73 22.49 12.04
CA LEU A 22 36.34 22.05 12.01
C LEU A 22 36.30 20.66 12.64
N SER A 23 35.86 20.58 13.89
CA SER A 23 35.58 19.31 14.52
C SER A 23 34.40 18.73 13.78
N SER A 24 34.68 17.65 13.05
CA SER A 24 33.72 16.79 12.40
C SER A 24 32.69 16.38 13.43
N VAL A 25 31.54 17.05 13.42
CA VAL A 25 30.35 16.55 14.09
C VAL A 25 30.17 15.13 13.54
N PRO A 26 30.28 14.07 14.36
CA PRO A 26 29.99 12.73 13.90
C PRO A 26 28.55 12.77 13.44
N TRP A 27 28.33 12.48 12.16
CA TRP A 27 27.00 12.34 11.60
C TRP A 27 26.33 11.18 12.33
N ASP A 28 25.62 11.50 13.41
CA ASP A 28 24.70 10.56 14.04
C ASP A 28 23.62 10.26 13.00
N SER A 29 23.88 9.19 12.24
CA SER A 29 23.07 8.71 11.14
C SER A 29 21.84 7.95 11.64
N LYS A 30 21.52 8.08 12.94
CA LYS A 30 20.35 7.46 13.57
C LYS A 30 19.15 8.38 13.71
N GLU A 31 19.07 9.47 12.96
CA GLU A 31 17.78 9.94 12.46
C GLU A 31 17.60 9.52 11.01
N ARG A 32 17.45 8.21 10.79
CA ARG A 32 16.57 7.76 9.71
C ARG A 32 15.18 8.27 10.05
N GLN A 33 14.90 9.50 9.63
CA GLN A 33 13.56 10.00 9.38
C GLN A 33 12.77 8.85 8.77
N THR A 34 11.94 8.21 9.59
CA THR A 34 11.09 7.11 9.16
C THR A 34 9.96 7.76 8.40
N ARG A 35 10.25 8.31 7.20
CA ARG A 35 9.22 8.41 6.18
C ARG A 35 8.77 6.97 6.02
N ARG A 36 7.58 6.63 6.52
CA ARG A 36 6.92 5.39 6.13
C ARG A 36 6.75 5.51 4.62
N THR A 37 7.72 5.02 3.86
CA THR A 37 7.56 4.81 2.44
C THR A 37 6.56 3.68 2.34
N THR A 38 5.29 4.05 2.33
CA THR A 38 4.24 3.11 2.00
C THR A 38 4.32 2.83 0.51
N VAL A 39 4.00 1.60 0.14
CA VAL A 39 3.95 1.12 -1.23
C VAL A 39 2.50 0.82 -1.57
N ARG A 40 2.14 1.00 -2.84
CA ARG A 40 0.78 0.76 -3.32
C ARG A 40 0.68 -0.53 -4.10
N TYR A 41 -0.36 -1.29 -3.80
CA TYR A 41 -0.71 -2.51 -4.53
C TYR A 41 -2.16 -2.43 -4.98
N MET A 42 -2.43 -2.84 -6.22
CA MET A 42 -3.76 -3.12 -6.72
C MET A 42 -4.09 -4.59 -6.42
N LEU A 43 -5.20 -4.80 -5.74
CA LEU A 43 -5.85 -6.08 -5.53
C LEU A 43 -6.98 -6.21 -6.56
N THR A 44 -6.90 -7.22 -7.42
CA THR A 44 -7.94 -7.54 -8.40
C THR A 44 -8.64 -8.82 -7.97
N PHE A 45 -9.96 -8.75 -7.76
CA PHE A 45 -10.75 -9.88 -7.27
C PHE A 45 -11.50 -10.53 -8.43
N TYR A 46 -11.19 -11.80 -8.68
CA TYR A 46 -11.82 -12.60 -9.72
C TYR A 46 -12.97 -13.41 -9.17
N ALA A 47 -14.10 -13.40 -9.87
CA ALA A 47 -15.26 -14.19 -9.55
C ALA A 47 -15.75 -14.92 -10.80
N ILE A 48 -16.31 -16.11 -10.61
CA ILE A 48 -17.05 -16.80 -11.66
C ILE A 48 -18.49 -16.31 -11.56
N GLU A 49 -18.87 -15.34 -12.41
CA GLU A 49 -20.17 -14.68 -12.33
C GLU A 49 -21.33 -15.69 -12.36
N ASN A 50 -21.25 -16.71 -13.21
CA ASN A 50 -22.31 -17.72 -13.31
C ASN A 50 -22.47 -18.54 -12.02
N GLU A 51 -21.38 -18.91 -11.36
CA GLU A 51 -21.42 -19.66 -10.09
C GLU A 51 -21.98 -18.76 -8.98
N TRP A 52 -21.53 -17.50 -8.91
CA TRP A 52 -22.08 -16.51 -7.98
C TRP A 52 -23.59 -16.31 -8.16
N MET A 53 -24.05 -16.26 -9.40
CA MET A 53 -25.48 -16.06 -9.72
C MET A 53 -26.32 -17.32 -9.50
N ALA A 54 -25.71 -18.51 -9.52
CA ALA A 54 -26.38 -19.77 -9.22
C ALA A 54 -26.64 -19.96 -7.71
N LEU A 55 -25.91 -19.26 -6.84
CA LEU A 55 -26.13 -19.31 -5.38
C LEU A 55 -27.55 -18.83 -5.02
N PRO A 56 -28.17 -19.36 -3.96
CA PRO A 56 -29.41 -18.82 -3.40
C PRO A 56 -29.30 -17.33 -3.10
N GLN A 57 -30.41 -16.59 -3.20
CA GLN A 57 -30.42 -15.14 -2.97
C GLN A 57 -29.85 -14.76 -1.60
N SER A 58 -30.23 -15.48 -0.55
CA SER A 58 -29.74 -15.24 0.81
C SER A 58 -28.23 -15.42 0.93
N GLU A 59 -27.65 -16.41 0.23
CA GLU A 59 -26.20 -16.64 0.23
C GLU A 59 -25.46 -15.54 -0.54
N ARG A 60 -26.03 -15.08 -1.66
CA ARG A 60 -25.47 -13.92 -2.38
C ARG A 60 -25.49 -12.66 -1.53
N GLU A 61 -26.58 -12.42 -0.81
CA GLU A 61 -26.72 -11.26 0.08
C GLU A 61 -25.73 -11.32 1.25
N ALA A 62 -25.56 -12.51 1.85
CA ALA A 62 -24.55 -12.73 2.88
C ALA A 62 -23.13 -12.45 2.35
N GLY A 63 -22.78 -13.00 1.18
CA GLY A 63 -21.47 -12.74 0.58
C GLY A 63 -21.25 -11.27 0.21
N ILE A 64 -22.30 -10.53 -0.18
CA ILE A 64 -22.22 -9.07 -0.38
C ILE A 64 -21.95 -8.35 0.93
N ALA A 65 -22.60 -8.75 2.02
CA ALA A 65 -22.39 -8.18 3.33
C ALA A 65 -20.96 -8.41 3.83
N ASP A 66 -20.44 -9.64 3.68
CA ASP A 66 -19.07 -9.98 4.07
C ASP A 66 -18.04 -9.17 3.28
N ILE A 67 -18.22 -9.03 1.96
CA ILE A 67 -17.38 -8.17 1.12
C ILE A 67 -17.43 -6.71 1.61
N GLY A 68 -18.63 -6.20 1.89
CA GLY A 68 -18.82 -4.84 2.41
C GLY A 68 -18.12 -4.62 3.75
N GLN A 69 -18.19 -5.60 4.65
CA GLN A 69 -17.49 -5.58 5.93
C GLN A 69 -15.97 -5.57 5.74
N TRP A 70 -15.45 -6.40 4.84
CA TRP A 70 -14.03 -6.45 4.52
C TRP A 70 -13.52 -5.10 4.00
N PHE A 71 -14.25 -4.45 3.08
CA PHE A 71 -13.90 -3.10 2.61
C PHE A 71 -13.94 -2.07 3.75
N ALA A 72 -14.98 -2.11 4.60
CA ALA A 72 -15.12 -1.19 5.70
C ALA A 72 -14.01 -1.33 6.75
N GLU A 73 -13.62 -2.57 7.08
CA GLU A 73 -12.52 -2.87 8.01
C GLU A 73 -11.20 -2.27 7.52
N HIS A 74 -10.82 -2.57 6.28
CA HIS A 74 -9.53 -2.14 5.72
C HIS A 74 -9.52 -0.65 5.38
N GLY A 75 -10.67 -0.06 5.03
CA GLY A 75 -10.84 1.38 4.89
C GLY A 75 -10.66 2.10 6.22
N ARG A 76 -11.31 1.63 7.30
CA ARG A 76 -11.13 2.20 8.66
C ARG A 76 -9.70 2.07 9.18
N ALA A 77 -9.01 0.99 8.82
CA ALA A 77 -7.60 0.79 9.13
C ALA A 77 -6.65 1.69 8.31
N GLY A 78 -7.18 2.51 7.38
CA GLY A 78 -6.39 3.38 6.51
C GLY A 78 -5.53 2.61 5.49
N LYS A 79 -5.91 1.37 5.18
CA LYS A 79 -5.16 0.50 4.26
C LYS A 79 -5.68 0.56 2.84
N ILE A 80 -6.99 0.68 2.64
CA ILE A 80 -7.58 0.88 1.30
C ILE A 80 -7.66 2.38 1.02
N VAL A 81 -7.03 2.82 -0.07
CA VAL A 81 -7.09 4.21 -0.55
C VAL A 81 -8.18 4.38 -1.61
N GLU A 82 -8.52 3.32 -2.33
CA GLU A 82 -9.61 3.28 -3.31
C GLU A 82 -10.08 1.84 -3.47
N GLY A 83 -11.36 1.58 -3.71
CA GLY A 83 -11.80 0.23 -4.05
C GLY A 83 -13.31 0.11 -4.16
N HIS A 84 -13.75 -0.65 -5.16
CA HIS A 84 -15.17 -0.79 -5.48
C HIS A 84 -15.48 -2.17 -6.05
N ARG A 85 -16.72 -2.60 -5.82
CA ARG A 85 -17.34 -3.63 -6.63
C ARG A 85 -17.64 -3.09 -8.01
N LEU A 86 -17.29 -3.86 -9.03
CA LEU A 86 -17.59 -3.50 -10.41
C LEU A 86 -19.03 -3.88 -10.77
N GLY A 87 -19.67 -2.99 -11.51
CA GLY A 87 -21.00 -3.22 -12.07
C GLY A 87 -20.98 -4.26 -13.19
N ARG A 88 -22.17 -4.73 -13.56
CA ARG A 88 -22.35 -5.65 -14.68
C ARG A 88 -22.35 -4.90 -16.01
N GLY A 89 -22.18 -5.62 -17.12
CA GLY A 89 -22.31 -5.06 -18.46
C GLY A 89 -21.03 -4.43 -19.01
N THR A 90 -19.89 -5.08 -18.75
CA THR A 90 -18.58 -4.68 -19.30
C THR A 90 -18.65 -4.48 -20.81
N LYS A 91 -18.02 -3.40 -21.30
CA LYS A 91 -17.77 -3.16 -22.72
C LYS A 91 -16.27 -3.16 -22.95
N THR A 92 -15.85 -3.71 -24.07
CA THR A 92 -14.46 -3.70 -24.49
C THR A 92 -14.31 -2.82 -25.71
N VAL A 93 -13.37 -1.88 -25.64
CA VAL A 93 -12.95 -1.07 -26.79
C VAL A 93 -11.62 -1.62 -27.29
N ARG A 94 -11.62 -2.22 -28.49
CA ARG A 94 -10.40 -2.66 -29.17
C ARG A 94 -9.85 -1.51 -29.99
N LEU A 95 -8.63 -1.11 -29.64
CA LEU A 95 -7.88 -0.08 -30.34
C LEU A 95 -6.88 -0.74 -31.30
N GLY A 96 -6.54 -0.03 -32.39
CA GLY A 96 -5.48 -0.43 -33.30
C GLY A 96 -4.12 -0.59 -32.60
N ARG A 97 -3.15 -1.19 -33.30
CA ARG A 97 -1.79 -1.35 -32.75
C ARG A 97 -1.21 0.02 -32.40
N VAL A 98 -0.36 0.07 -31.37
CA VAL A 98 0.38 1.27 -30.95
C VAL A 98 0.99 1.96 -32.19
N ARG A 99 0.63 3.24 -32.39
CA ARG A 99 0.99 4.12 -33.54
C ARG A 99 0.22 3.92 -34.85
N LYS A 100 -0.81 3.08 -34.92
CA LYS A 100 -1.75 3.04 -36.05
C LYS A 100 -3.12 3.60 -35.64
N LYS A 101 -3.63 4.53 -36.45
CA LYS A 101 -4.99 5.06 -36.32
C LYS A 101 -5.97 4.11 -37.03
N ASP A 102 -6.12 2.90 -36.52
CA ASP A 102 -7.20 2.03 -36.96
C ASP A 102 -8.50 2.46 -36.24
N LEU A 103 -9.65 2.23 -36.86
CA LEU A 103 -10.96 2.51 -36.25
C LEU A 103 -11.15 1.69 -34.97
N ALA A 104 -11.56 2.36 -33.89
CA ALA A 104 -11.88 1.70 -32.63
C ALA A 104 -13.13 0.84 -32.79
N MET A 105 -13.09 -0.40 -32.29
CA MET A 105 -14.22 -1.32 -32.33
C MET A 105 -14.71 -1.61 -30.91
N VAL A 106 -16.00 -1.43 -30.67
CA VAL A 106 -16.62 -1.73 -29.37
C VAL A 106 -17.29 -3.10 -29.44
N SER A 107 -17.04 -3.95 -28.45
CA SER A 107 -17.77 -5.20 -28.26
C SER A 107 -18.35 -5.30 -26.86
N ASP A 108 -19.39 -6.11 -26.74
CA ASP A 108 -19.94 -6.49 -25.46
C ASP A 108 -19.03 -7.50 -24.75
N GLY A 109 -18.95 -7.39 -23.43
CA GLY A 109 -18.18 -8.29 -22.59
C GLY A 109 -16.74 -7.82 -22.31
N PRO A 110 -16.04 -8.53 -21.40
CA PRO A 110 -14.63 -8.28 -21.06
C PRO A 110 -13.69 -8.51 -22.24
N PHE A 111 -12.46 -7.97 -22.15
CA PHE A 111 -11.46 -8.08 -23.22
C PHE A 111 -10.99 -9.53 -23.42
N ILE A 112 -10.80 -10.24 -22.31
CA ILE A 112 -10.49 -11.66 -22.29
C ILE A 112 -11.78 -12.40 -21.93
N GLU A 113 -12.23 -13.27 -22.82
CA GLU A 113 -13.30 -14.23 -22.54
C GLU A 113 -12.73 -15.36 -21.67
N ALA A 114 -12.63 -15.11 -20.37
CA ALA A 114 -12.24 -16.10 -19.37
C ALA A 114 -13.48 -16.60 -18.62
N LYS A 115 -13.36 -17.77 -17.99
CA LYS A 115 -14.39 -18.30 -17.07
C LYS A 115 -14.60 -17.36 -15.86
N GLU A 116 -13.56 -16.61 -15.51
CA GLU A 116 -13.52 -15.70 -14.39
C GLU A 116 -13.52 -14.24 -14.89
N SER A 117 -14.36 -13.40 -14.29
CA SER A 117 -14.43 -11.97 -14.56
C SER A 117 -13.95 -11.17 -13.35
N VAL A 118 -13.45 -9.95 -13.60
CA VAL A 118 -13.06 -9.05 -12.51
C VAL A 118 -14.34 -8.51 -11.86
N GLY A 119 -14.58 -8.92 -10.62
CA GLY A 119 -15.78 -8.52 -9.87
C GLY A 119 -15.57 -7.31 -8.98
N SER A 120 -14.34 -7.05 -8.54
CA SER A 120 -13.99 -5.92 -7.67
C SER A 120 -12.51 -5.57 -7.82
N TYR A 121 -12.13 -4.38 -7.35
CA TYR A 121 -10.74 -4.01 -7.13
C TYR A 121 -10.57 -3.21 -5.84
N ALA A 122 -9.35 -3.20 -5.32
CA ALA A 122 -8.94 -2.29 -4.25
C ALA A 122 -7.48 -1.86 -4.47
N VAL A 123 -7.17 -0.60 -4.25
CA VAL A 123 -5.80 -0.10 -4.11
C VAL A 123 -5.50 -0.01 -2.62
N VAL A 124 -4.48 -0.72 -2.19
CA VAL A 124 -4.01 -0.72 -0.80
C VAL A 124 -2.69 0.03 -0.68
N GLU A 125 -2.55 0.79 0.39
CA GLU A 125 -1.31 1.45 0.78
C GLU A 125 -0.75 0.80 2.06
N VAL A 126 0.36 0.09 1.91
CA VAL A 126 0.90 -0.85 2.89
C VAL A 126 2.41 -0.68 3.06
N LYS A 127 3.02 -1.37 4.03
CA LYS A 127 4.45 -1.30 4.31
C LYS A 127 5.30 -2.10 3.32
N ASP A 128 4.78 -3.21 2.82
CA ASP A 128 5.46 -4.17 1.95
C ASP A 128 4.46 -5.12 1.25
N GLU A 129 4.97 -5.93 0.33
CA GLU A 129 4.20 -6.95 -0.41
C GLU A 129 3.51 -7.95 0.52
N ASP A 130 4.20 -8.39 1.58
CA ASP A 130 3.68 -9.36 2.54
C ASP A 130 2.41 -8.85 3.22
N GLU A 131 2.36 -7.56 3.55
CA GLU A 131 1.14 -6.93 4.09
C GLU A 131 0.00 -6.90 3.06
N ALA A 132 0.28 -6.61 1.78
CA ALA A 132 -0.74 -6.68 0.73
C ALA A 132 -1.28 -8.11 0.56
N ILE A 133 -0.40 -9.12 0.55
CA ILE A 133 -0.78 -10.54 0.48
C ILE A 133 -1.60 -10.93 1.71
N ALA A 134 -1.22 -10.48 2.90
CA ALA A 134 -1.95 -10.76 4.14
C ALA A 134 -3.37 -10.19 4.11
N ILE A 135 -3.56 -9.00 3.53
CA ILE A 135 -4.88 -8.39 3.29
C ILE A 135 -5.68 -9.23 2.27
N ALA A 136 -5.07 -9.58 1.14
CA ALA A 136 -5.71 -10.38 0.08
C ALA A 136 -6.18 -11.75 0.57
N LYS A 137 -5.41 -12.43 1.43
CA LYS A 137 -5.76 -13.73 2.04
C LYS A 137 -7.02 -13.71 2.91
N ARG A 138 -7.46 -12.53 3.36
CA ARG A 138 -8.69 -12.37 4.17
C ARG A 138 -9.94 -12.11 3.31
N TRP A 139 -9.83 -12.14 1.99
CA TRP A 139 -10.95 -11.90 1.10
C TRP A 139 -12.08 -12.93 1.29
N PRO A 140 -13.33 -12.51 1.60
CA PRO A 140 -14.37 -13.43 2.02
C PRO A 140 -15.12 -14.13 0.87
N ALA A 141 -15.08 -13.58 -0.35
CA ALA A 141 -15.92 -14.08 -1.45
C ALA A 141 -15.36 -15.33 -2.15
N GLY A 142 -14.20 -15.84 -1.72
CA GLY A 142 -13.49 -16.92 -2.39
C GLY A 142 -12.92 -16.49 -3.75
N GLY A 143 -12.57 -17.47 -4.58
CA GLY A 143 -11.97 -17.24 -5.91
C GLY A 143 -10.48 -16.89 -5.83
N ALA A 144 -10.03 -16.06 -6.76
CA ALA A 144 -8.64 -15.62 -6.85
C ALA A 144 -8.50 -14.11 -6.60
N VAL A 145 -7.42 -13.74 -5.92
CA VAL A 145 -7.02 -12.33 -5.74
C VAL A 145 -5.63 -12.15 -6.32
N GLU A 146 -5.51 -11.31 -7.32
CA GLU A 146 -4.22 -10.92 -7.86
C GLU A 146 -3.70 -9.70 -7.09
N VAL A 147 -2.46 -9.80 -6.61
CA VAL A 147 -1.75 -8.73 -5.90
C VAL A 147 -0.71 -8.17 -6.86
N ARG A 148 -0.88 -6.93 -7.32
CA ARG A 148 0.02 -6.29 -8.30
C ARG A 148 0.54 -4.95 -7.76
N PRO A 149 1.86 -4.69 -7.78
CA PRO A 149 2.37 -3.39 -7.39
C PRO A 149 1.91 -2.29 -8.37
N VAL A 150 1.59 -1.11 -7.84
CA VAL A 150 1.31 0.09 -8.64
C VAL A 150 2.64 0.82 -8.85
N ALA A 151 2.95 1.18 -10.10
CA ALA A 151 4.13 1.97 -10.42
C ALA A 151 3.91 3.46 -10.07
N ASP A 152 4.96 4.12 -9.58
CA ASP A 152 4.99 5.55 -9.24
C ASP A 152 5.19 6.46 -10.47
#